data_AF-A0A963DD34-F1
#
_entry.id   AF-A0A963DD34-F1
#
_cell.length_a   1.000
_cell.length_b   1.000
_cell.length_c   1.000
_cell.angle_alpha   90.00
_cell.angle_beta   90.00
_cell.angle_gamma   90.00
#
_symmetry.space_group_name_H-M   'P 1'
#
loop_
_entity.id
_entity.type
_entity.pdbx_description
1 polymer ?
#
loop_
_entity_poly.entity_id
_entity_poly.type
_entity_poly.pdbx_seq_one_letter_code
_entity_poly.pdbx_strand_id
1 'polypeptide(L)'
;MGPIQGAKTPAPGGGYNAKAPTSANNLVNVWVGPDDGSEVGKYFCHGHTLRTYLLYKYSVFSGKDIDTVLQDEYIKRSADDMRVEDVLAWTGPPRTGEWFSPSSAAVSTGFHAFVTCHTARVVSPQFQTGKVDPKTTKVSTKNGKGNAVAEKTLEEVCRVYGPAYEIFRWRKKIE
;
A
#
# COMPACT_ATOMS: atom_id res chain seq x y z
N MET A 1 -8.12 10.16 6.08
CA MET A 1 -9.03 9.01 5.97
C MET A 1 -10.09 9.07 7.06
N GLY A 2 -11.34 8.75 6.73
CA GLY A 2 -12.48 8.71 7.67
C GLY A 2 -13.06 7.29 7.85
N PRO A 3 -14.17 7.18 8.63
CA PRO A 3 -14.87 5.92 8.85
C PRO A 3 -15.60 5.43 7.58
N ILE A 4 -15.95 4.14 7.55
CA ILE A 4 -16.68 3.51 6.44
C ILE A 4 -18.03 4.22 6.21
N GLN A 5 -18.40 4.40 4.93
CA GLN A 5 -19.66 4.96 4.47
C GLN A 5 -20.39 4.00 3.52
N GLY A 6 -21.71 4.07 3.53
CA GLY A 6 -22.57 3.39 2.56
C GLY A 6 -22.80 1.91 2.83
N ALA A 7 -23.28 1.21 1.80
CA ALA A 7 -23.65 -0.20 1.87
C ALA A 7 -22.41 -1.09 2.04
N LYS A 8 -22.56 -2.12 2.89
CA LYS A 8 -21.58 -3.19 3.07
C LYS A 8 -21.95 -4.35 2.17
N THR A 9 -21.05 -4.78 1.30
CA THR A 9 -21.27 -5.92 0.42
C THR A 9 -20.40 -7.08 0.87
N PRO A 10 -20.95 -8.27 1.20
CA PRO A 10 -20.15 -9.42 1.59
C PRO A 10 -19.05 -9.74 0.58
N ALA A 11 -17.84 -10.05 1.07
CA ALA A 11 -16.71 -10.40 0.24
C ALA A 11 -16.42 -11.91 0.31
N PRO A 12 -15.96 -12.55 -0.78
CA PRO A 12 -15.51 -13.95 -0.74
C PRO A 12 -14.38 -14.14 0.28
N GLY A 13 -14.49 -15.16 1.13
CA GLY A 13 -13.47 -15.47 2.14
C GLY A 13 -13.60 -14.72 3.46
N GLY A 14 -14.77 -14.11 3.74
CA GLY A 14 -15.08 -13.41 4.99
C GLY A 14 -14.96 -11.88 4.86
N GLY A 15 -15.65 -11.16 5.76
CA GLY A 15 -15.66 -9.69 5.76
C GLY A 15 -16.60 -9.06 4.73
N TYR A 16 -16.36 -7.78 4.40
CA TYR A 16 -17.18 -7.03 3.45
C TYR A 16 -16.39 -5.92 2.73
N ASN A 17 -16.79 -5.66 1.49
CA ASN A 17 -16.40 -4.49 0.73
C ASN A 17 -17.25 -3.29 1.16
N ALA A 18 -16.62 -2.13 1.25
CA ALA A 18 -17.29 -0.87 1.53
C ALA A 18 -16.54 0.30 0.90
N LYS A 19 -16.96 1.53 1.21
CA LYS A 19 -16.24 2.75 0.83
C LYS A 19 -15.80 3.53 2.06
N ALA A 20 -14.68 4.23 1.97
CA ALA A 20 -14.24 5.17 2.99
C ALA A 20 -13.83 6.50 2.34
N PRO A 21 -14.10 7.65 2.98
CA PRO A 21 -13.68 8.95 2.48
C PRO A 21 -12.21 9.25 2.82
N THR A 22 -11.52 9.92 1.90
CA THR A 22 -10.26 10.62 2.18
C THR A 22 -10.52 11.97 2.86
N SER A 23 -9.45 12.69 3.22
CA SER A 23 -9.46 14.05 3.76
C SER A 23 -10.06 15.07 2.79
N ALA A 24 -9.95 14.80 1.48
CA ALA A 24 -10.57 15.58 0.41
C ALA A 24 -11.98 15.08 0.05
N ASN A 25 -12.55 14.16 0.86
CA ASN A 25 -13.87 13.57 0.67
C ASN A 25 -14.04 12.74 -0.61
N ASN A 26 -12.94 12.29 -1.23
CA ASN A 26 -12.99 11.31 -2.31
C ASN A 26 -13.28 9.92 -1.70
N LEU A 27 -14.15 9.14 -2.34
CA LEU A 27 -14.48 7.80 -1.87
C LEU A 27 -13.56 6.77 -2.50
N VAL A 28 -12.93 5.96 -1.66
CA VAL A 28 -12.09 4.82 -2.07
C VAL A 28 -12.70 3.50 -1.64
N ASN A 29 -12.49 2.45 -2.43
CA ASN A 29 -12.93 1.11 -2.08
C ASN A 29 -12.02 0.52 -0.99
N VAL A 30 -12.64 -0.12 -0.01
CA VAL A 30 -11.96 -0.76 1.11
C VAL A 30 -12.54 -2.14 1.37
N TRP A 31 -11.72 -3.02 1.92
CA TRP A 31 -12.17 -4.28 2.51
C TRP A 31 -12.01 -4.26 4.02
N VAL A 32 -13.03 -4.79 4.68
CA VAL A 32 -13.12 -4.87 6.13
C VAL A 32 -13.11 -6.34 6.50
N GLY A 33 -12.22 -6.70 7.42
CA GLY A 33 -12.16 -8.07 7.92
C GLY A 33 -13.41 -8.44 8.72
N PRO A 34 -13.65 -9.74 8.95
CA PRO A 34 -14.65 -10.21 9.89
C PRO A 34 -14.34 -9.73 11.32
N ASP A 35 -15.39 -9.49 12.11
CA ASP A 35 -15.29 -8.93 13.46
C ASP A 35 -14.60 -9.86 14.47
N ASP A 36 -14.47 -11.15 14.14
CA ASP A 36 -13.80 -12.16 14.95
C ASP A 36 -12.26 -12.11 14.85
N GLY A 37 -11.71 -11.24 14.00
CA GLY A 37 -10.27 -11.09 13.81
C GLY A 37 -9.60 -12.30 13.16
N SER A 38 -10.36 -13.27 12.66
CA SER A 38 -9.83 -14.49 12.02
C SER A 38 -8.98 -14.17 10.79
N GLU A 39 -9.24 -13.03 10.14
CA GLU A 39 -8.54 -12.61 8.93
C GLU A 39 -7.54 -11.47 9.14
N VAL A 40 -7.01 -11.34 10.37
CA VAL A 40 -5.93 -10.37 10.62
C VAL A 40 -4.71 -10.62 9.74
N GLY A 41 -4.53 -11.89 9.35
CA GLY A 41 -3.53 -12.36 8.39
C GLY A 41 -3.82 -12.00 6.93
N LYS A 42 -5.01 -11.51 6.53
CA LYS A 42 -5.33 -11.17 5.13
C LYS A 42 -5.32 -9.69 4.78
N TYR A 43 -5.12 -8.78 5.74
CA TYR A 43 -4.98 -7.36 5.38
C TYR A 43 -3.87 -7.16 4.35
N PHE A 44 -4.22 -6.56 3.22
CA PHE A 44 -3.28 -6.21 2.17
C PHE A 44 -2.23 -5.24 2.73
N CYS A 45 -1.05 -5.20 2.10
CA CYS A 45 0.04 -4.29 2.44
C CYS A 45 -0.44 -2.86 2.76
N HIS A 46 -1.41 -2.37 2.00
CA HIS A 46 -1.98 -1.03 2.12
C HIS A 46 -2.62 -0.73 3.48
N GLY A 47 -3.42 -1.64 4.04
CA GLY A 47 -4.10 -1.41 5.33
C GLY A 47 -3.11 -1.20 6.49
N HIS A 48 -2.00 -1.93 6.46
CA HIS A 48 -0.92 -1.78 7.43
C HIS A 48 -0.06 -0.55 7.14
N THR A 49 0.37 -0.36 5.90
CA THR A 49 1.25 0.75 5.50
C THR A 49 0.58 2.11 5.72
N LEU A 50 -0.72 2.23 5.42
CA LEU A 50 -1.49 3.46 5.57
C LEU A 50 -2.08 3.63 6.98
N ARG A 51 -1.82 2.69 7.91
CA ARG A 51 -2.40 2.63 9.27
C ARG A 51 -3.93 2.60 9.33
N THR A 52 -4.62 2.48 8.19
CA THR A 52 -6.07 2.44 8.12
C THR A 52 -6.64 1.22 8.83
N TYR A 53 -5.92 0.09 8.85
CA TYR A 53 -6.35 -1.05 9.64
C TYR A 53 -6.28 -0.76 11.15
N LEU A 54 -5.19 -0.14 11.62
CA LEU A 54 -5.03 0.18 13.04
C LEU A 54 -6.12 1.14 13.53
N LEU A 55 -6.41 2.17 12.73
CA LEU A 55 -7.31 3.26 13.11
C LEU A 55 -8.78 2.95 12.84
N TYR A 56 -9.08 2.26 11.73
CA TYR A 56 -10.44 2.13 11.20
C TYR A 56 -10.83 0.68 10.83
N LYS A 57 -9.96 -0.30 11.09
CA LYS A 57 -10.19 -1.73 10.86
C LYS A 57 -10.46 -2.12 9.39
N TYR A 58 -9.98 -1.35 8.41
CA TYR A 58 -10.09 -1.68 6.99
C TYR A 58 -8.75 -1.58 6.24
N SER A 59 -8.67 -2.23 5.07
CA SER A 59 -7.59 -2.06 4.10
C SER A 59 -8.11 -1.40 2.83
N VAL A 60 -7.38 -0.43 2.31
CA VAL A 60 -7.68 0.21 1.01
C VAL A 60 -7.32 -0.76 -0.12
N PHE A 61 -8.14 -0.79 -1.16
CA PHE A 61 -7.87 -1.57 -2.37
C PHE A 61 -6.69 -1.01 -3.15
N SER A 62 -5.97 -1.87 -3.87
CA SER A 62 -4.85 -1.45 -4.71
C SER A 62 -5.31 -0.61 -5.91
N GLY A 63 -4.34 -0.04 -6.61
CA GLY A 63 -4.54 0.73 -7.81
C GLY A 63 -5.08 2.13 -7.55
N LYS A 64 -6.12 2.54 -8.30
CA LYS A 64 -6.66 3.92 -8.26
C LYS A 64 -7.06 4.37 -6.84
N ASP A 65 -7.54 3.43 -6.02
CA ASP A 65 -7.92 3.71 -4.63
C ASP A 65 -6.70 4.15 -3.78
N ILE A 66 -5.55 3.47 -3.91
CA ILE A 66 -4.30 3.92 -3.27
C ILE A 66 -3.80 5.23 -3.87
N ASP A 67 -3.84 5.37 -5.19
CA ASP A 67 -3.37 6.60 -5.85
C ASP A 67 -4.15 7.82 -5.31
N THR A 68 -5.47 7.67 -5.13
CA THR A 68 -6.34 8.67 -4.52
C THR A 68 -5.94 8.97 -3.07
N VAL A 69 -5.70 7.93 -2.25
CA VAL A 69 -5.24 8.12 -0.86
C VAL A 69 -3.89 8.82 -0.79
N LEU A 70 -2.92 8.43 -1.62
CA LEU A 70 -1.59 9.06 -1.63
C LEU A 70 -1.67 10.54 -2.03
N GLN A 71 -2.52 10.86 -3.01
CA GLN A 71 -2.74 12.24 -3.44
C GLN A 71 -3.41 13.12 -2.37
N ASP A 72 -4.42 12.57 -1.68
CA ASP A 72 -5.24 13.33 -0.73
C ASP A 72 -4.59 13.44 0.66
N GLU A 73 -3.93 12.37 1.10
CA GLU A 73 -3.44 12.24 2.48
C GLU A 73 -1.92 12.45 2.61
N TYR A 74 -1.15 12.38 1.52
CA TYR A 74 0.32 12.40 1.59
C TYR A 74 0.96 13.49 0.70
N ILE A 75 2.21 13.82 1.01
CA ILE A 75 3.07 14.70 0.20
C ILE A 75 4.22 13.86 -0.32
N LYS A 76 4.48 13.93 -1.63
CA LYS A 76 5.62 13.28 -2.25
C LYS A 76 6.94 13.85 -1.72
N ARG A 77 7.92 12.99 -1.44
CA ARG A 77 9.26 13.33 -0.92
C ARG A 77 10.35 12.76 -1.81
N SER A 78 11.55 13.30 -1.67
CA SER A 78 12.76 12.76 -2.30
C SER A 78 13.34 11.63 -1.46
N ALA A 79 14.12 10.74 -2.10
CA ALA A 79 14.84 9.65 -1.42
C ALA A 79 15.83 10.17 -0.37
N ASP A 80 16.48 11.28 -0.66
CA ASP A 80 17.48 11.87 0.25
C ASP A 80 16.86 12.51 1.50
N ASP A 81 15.53 12.70 1.54
CA ASP A 81 14.76 13.11 2.74
C ASP A 81 13.94 11.95 3.32
N MET A 82 14.26 10.69 3.03
CA MET A 82 13.51 9.55 3.57
C MET A 82 13.57 9.50 5.11
N ARG A 83 12.42 9.31 5.76
CA ARG A 83 12.28 9.23 7.22
C ARG A 83 11.48 8.00 7.64
N VAL A 84 11.60 7.66 8.93
CA VAL A 84 10.71 6.70 9.59
C VAL A 84 9.25 7.10 9.38
N GLU A 85 8.38 6.12 9.18
CA GLU A 85 6.96 6.27 8.82
C GLU A 85 6.65 6.81 7.41
N ASP A 86 7.65 7.17 6.59
CA ASP A 86 7.37 7.44 5.18
C ASP A 86 6.83 6.18 4.49
N VAL A 87 5.94 6.38 3.51
CA VAL A 87 5.33 5.33 2.70
C VAL A 87 6.06 5.25 1.37
N LEU A 88 6.50 4.06 1.01
CA LEU A 88 7.01 3.73 -0.32
C LEU A 88 5.86 3.14 -1.13
N ALA A 89 5.67 3.62 -2.35
CA ALA A 89 4.68 3.10 -3.28
C ALA A 89 5.33 2.65 -4.58
N TRP A 90 5.02 1.42 -5.01
CA TRP A 90 5.45 0.87 -6.28
C TRP A 90 4.28 0.92 -7.26
N THR A 91 4.49 1.59 -8.37
CA THR A 91 3.56 1.64 -9.48
C THR A 91 3.98 0.64 -10.56
N GLY A 92 3.05 -0.18 -11.02
CA GLY A 92 3.28 -1.10 -12.13
C GLY A 92 2.17 -0.98 -13.17
N PRO A 93 2.35 -1.55 -14.38
CA PRO A 93 1.23 -1.70 -15.30
C PRO A 93 0.08 -2.44 -14.58
N PRO A 94 -1.19 -2.03 -14.76
CA PRO A 94 -2.35 -2.78 -14.29
C PRO A 94 -2.24 -4.19 -14.84
N ARG A 95 -2.14 -5.18 -13.94
CA ARG A 95 -2.09 -6.57 -14.36
C ARG A 95 -3.53 -7.02 -14.65
N THR A 96 -3.81 -7.40 -15.88
CA THR A 96 -5.08 -8.03 -16.23
C THR A 96 -5.14 -9.42 -15.60
N GLY A 97 -5.97 -9.58 -14.56
CA GLY A 97 -6.68 -10.84 -14.34
C GLY A 97 -6.12 -11.88 -13.37
N GLU A 98 -4.81 -11.96 -13.06
CA GLU A 98 -4.31 -13.06 -12.22
C GLU A 98 -3.31 -12.60 -11.15
N TRP A 99 -3.65 -12.88 -9.89
CA TRP A 99 -2.79 -12.69 -8.72
C TRP A 99 -1.57 -13.62 -8.83
N PHE A 100 -0.48 -13.08 -9.38
CA PHE A 100 0.89 -13.63 -9.36
C PHE A 100 1.09 -15.00 -10.02
N SER A 101 1.53 -14.99 -11.28
CA SER A 101 2.57 -15.92 -11.75
C SER A 101 3.60 -15.18 -12.62
N PRO A 102 4.91 -15.23 -12.30
CA PRO A 102 5.96 -14.62 -13.10
C PRO A 102 6.31 -15.56 -14.25
N SER A 103 5.57 -15.50 -15.34
CA SER A 103 6.06 -15.97 -16.64
C SER A 103 5.63 -15.00 -17.72
N SER A 104 6.64 -14.43 -18.37
CA SER A 104 6.61 -13.47 -19.47
C SER A 104 5.62 -13.84 -20.60
N ALA A 105 4.42 -13.23 -20.64
CA ALA A 105 3.61 -13.11 -21.86
C ALA A 105 2.27 -12.36 -21.62
N ALA A 106 2.29 -11.10 -21.19
CA ALA A 106 1.07 -10.29 -21.22
C ALA A 106 1.40 -8.79 -21.33
N VAL A 107 1.87 -8.38 -22.50
CA VAL A 107 2.06 -6.98 -22.90
C VAL A 107 1.41 -6.81 -24.27
N SER A 108 0.09 -6.68 -24.36
CA SER A 108 -0.55 -6.40 -25.66
C SER A 108 -1.95 -5.76 -25.65
N THR A 109 -2.42 -5.16 -24.55
CA THR A 109 -3.74 -4.49 -24.55
C THR A 109 -3.72 -3.06 -24.00
N GLY A 110 -2.84 -2.22 -24.58
CA GLY A 110 -3.21 -0.88 -25.07
C GLY A 110 -3.69 0.24 -24.13
N PHE A 111 -4.01 0.01 -22.86
CA PHE A 111 -4.35 1.08 -21.91
C PHE A 111 -3.99 0.65 -20.49
N HIS A 112 -2.78 0.98 -20.07
CA HIS A 112 -2.25 0.58 -18.78
C HIS A 112 -1.62 1.79 -18.09
N ALA A 113 -2.46 2.72 -17.64
CA ALA A 113 -2.02 3.74 -16.69
C ALA A 113 -1.35 3.02 -15.52
N PHE A 114 -0.10 3.35 -15.20
CA PHE A 114 0.60 2.75 -14.07
C PHE A 114 -0.23 2.97 -12.80
N VAL A 115 -0.49 1.90 -12.05
CA VAL A 115 -1.28 1.97 -10.81
C VAL A 115 -0.47 1.44 -9.65
N THR A 116 -0.69 1.99 -8.45
CA THR A 116 0.03 1.52 -7.26
C THR A 116 -0.37 0.08 -6.93
N CYS A 117 0.59 -0.84 -7.06
CA CYS A 117 0.40 -2.27 -6.84
C CYS A 117 0.92 -2.75 -5.48
N HIS A 118 1.80 -1.96 -4.84
CA HIS A 118 2.35 -2.29 -3.54
C HIS A 118 2.71 -1.05 -2.74
N THR A 119 2.60 -1.15 -1.42
CA THR A 119 3.08 -0.13 -0.50
C THR A 119 3.86 -0.76 0.63
N ALA A 120 4.89 -0.08 1.12
CA ALA A 120 5.64 -0.44 2.31
C ALA A 120 5.87 0.82 3.16
N ARG A 121 6.12 0.64 4.46
CA ARG A 121 6.41 1.75 5.37
C ARG A 121 7.87 1.70 5.80
N VAL A 122 8.56 2.83 5.77
CA VAL A 122 9.95 2.93 6.22
C VAL A 122 10.00 2.77 7.74
N VAL A 123 10.82 1.83 8.21
CA VAL A 123 11.05 1.56 9.64
C VAL A 123 12.39 2.12 10.09
N SER A 124 13.44 1.92 9.29
CA SER A 124 14.79 2.40 9.59
C SER A 124 15.47 2.79 8.29
N PRO A 125 15.46 4.09 7.91
CA PRO A 125 16.19 4.56 6.73
C PRO A 125 17.68 4.57 7.02
N GLN A 126 18.48 4.07 6.08
CA GLN A 126 19.93 4.05 6.16
C GLN A 126 20.50 4.73 4.93
N PHE A 127 21.54 5.54 5.12
CA PHE A 127 22.13 6.34 4.06
C PHE A 127 23.62 6.02 3.93
N GLN A 128 24.07 5.78 2.70
CA GLN A 128 25.48 5.69 2.34
C GLN A 128 25.78 6.82 1.36
N THR A 129 26.80 7.62 1.67
CA THR A 129 27.23 8.77 0.85
C THR A 129 26.09 9.73 0.46
N GLY A 130 25.15 9.95 1.39
CA GLY A 130 23.99 10.84 1.20
C GLY A 130 22.84 10.25 0.40
N LYS A 131 22.94 9.00 -0.05
CA LYS A 131 21.87 8.27 -0.76
C LYS A 131 21.33 7.14 0.10
N VAL A 132 20.06 6.78 -0.09
CA VAL A 132 19.45 5.63 0.59
C VAL A 132 20.23 4.35 0.23
N ASP A 133 20.68 3.63 1.25
CA ASP A 133 21.27 2.29 1.09
C ASP A 133 20.15 1.24 1.15
N PRO A 134 19.80 0.60 0.01
CA PRO A 134 18.71 -0.36 -0.03
C PRO A 134 19.02 -1.66 0.73
N LYS A 135 20.29 -1.99 0.98
CA LYS A 135 20.68 -3.23 1.66
C LYS A 135 20.47 -3.15 3.16
N THR A 136 20.55 -1.95 3.72
CA THR A 136 20.45 -1.71 5.16
C THR A 136 19.17 -0.99 5.56
N THR A 137 18.55 -0.23 4.65
CA THR A 137 17.23 0.39 4.89
C THR A 137 16.17 -0.67 5.12
N LYS A 138 15.43 -0.57 6.23
CA LYS A 138 14.34 -1.48 6.60
C LYS A 138 12.97 -0.88 6.33
N VAL A 139 12.09 -1.69 5.78
CA VAL A 139 10.69 -1.36 5.51
C VAL A 139 9.78 -2.45 6.04
N SER A 140 8.65 -2.02 6.60
CA SER A 140 7.56 -2.87 7.05
C SER A 140 6.60 -3.07 5.87
N THR A 141 6.45 -4.32 5.46
CA THR A 141 5.51 -4.70 4.40
C THR A 141 4.89 -6.06 4.68
N LYS A 142 3.81 -6.35 3.97
CA LYS A 142 3.16 -7.66 3.95
C LYS A 142 2.95 -8.08 2.51
N ASN A 143 3.49 -9.24 2.12
CA ASN A 143 3.12 -9.85 0.86
C ASN A 143 1.86 -10.69 1.07
N GLY A 144 0.94 -10.71 0.10
CA GLY A 144 -0.37 -11.39 0.24
C GLY A 144 -0.30 -12.92 0.42
N LYS A 145 0.88 -13.50 0.60
CA LYS A 145 1.12 -14.93 0.87
C LYS A 145 1.59 -15.22 2.30
N GLY A 146 1.97 -14.20 3.08
CA GLY A 146 2.43 -14.35 4.47
C GLY A 146 1.43 -13.78 5.49
N ASN A 147 1.24 -14.49 6.60
CA ASN A 147 0.26 -14.11 7.63
C ASN A 147 0.70 -12.93 8.51
N ALA A 148 1.97 -12.53 8.48
CA ALA A 148 2.51 -11.49 9.35
C ALA A 148 3.14 -10.33 8.56
N VAL A 149 2.98 -9.12 9.10
CA VAL A 149 3.81 -7.97 8.72
C VAL A 149 5.26 -8.33 9.03
N ALA A 150 6.13 -8.18 8.04
CA ALA A 150 7.55 -8.46 8.17
C ALA A 150 8.36 -7.18 7.92
N GLU A 151 9.45 -7.05 8.65
CA GLU A 151 10.50 -6.09 8.31
C GLU A 151 11.45 -6.73 7.29
N LYS A 152 11.59 -6.09 6.14
CA LYS A 152 12.47 -6.51 5.05
C LYS A 152 13.44 -5.38 4.72
N THR A 153 14.57 -5.70 4.13
CA THR A 153 15.38 -4.65 3.51
C THR A 153 14.65 -4.09 2.29
N LEU A 154 14.93 -2.84 1.96
CA LEU A 154 14.41 -2.23 0.74
C LEU A 154 14.83 -3.02 -0.50
N GLU A 155 16.05 -3.54 -0.54
CA GLU A 155 16.54 -4.41 -1.63
C GLU A 155 15.65 -5.66 -1.79
N GLU A 156 15.29 -6.34 -0.70
CA GLU A 156 14.41 -7.51 -0.75
C GLU A 156 13.03 -7.19 -1.34
N VAL A 157 12.47 -6.02 -1.03
CA VAL A 157 11.19 -5.57 -1.58
C VAL A 157 11.34 -5.17 -3.06
N CYS A 158 12.40 -4.46 -3.40
CA CYS A 158 12.71 -4.06 -4.78
C CYS A 158 12.97 -5.26 -5.70
N ARG A 159 13.48 -6.40 -5.19
CA ARG A 159 13.59 -7.64 -5.99
C ARG A 159 12.23 -8.20 -6.42
N VAL A 160 11.15 -7.88 -5.71
CA VAL A 160 9.79 -8.37 -6.01
C VAL A 160 9.01 -7.37 -6.87
N TYR A 161 9.08 -6.08 -6.53
CA TYR A 161 8.24 -5.04 -7.14
C TYR A 161 9.00 -4.11 -8.11
N GLY A 162 10.30 -4.28 -8.24
CA GLY A 162 11.18 -3.44 -9.05
C GLY A 162 11.87 -2.33 -8.24
N PRO A 163 12.91 -1.70 -8.80
CA PRO A 163 13.71 -0.69 -8.11
C PRO A 163 13.04 0.70 -8.06
N ALA A 164 12.02 0.94 -8.89
CA ALA A 164 11.34 2.22 -8.99
C ALA A 164 10.18 2.29 -7.99
N TYR A 165 10.26 3.25 -7.07
CA TYR A 165 9.22 3.57 -6.11
C TYR A 165 9.17 5.07 -5.86
N GLU A 166 8.03 5.53 -5.38
CA GLU A 166 7.81 6.90 -4.93
C GLU A 166 7.71 6.93 -3.40
N ILE A 167 8.09 8.06 -2.80
CA ILE A 167 8.10 8.24 -1.34
C ILE A 167 7.07 9.28 -0.96
N PHE A 168 6.29 8.96 0.06
CA PHE A 168 5.16 9.75 0.52
C PHE A 168 5.23 9.93 2.02
N ARG A 169 5.08 11.17 2.48
CA ARG A 169 4.97 11.51 3.90
C ARG A 169 3.57 11.97 4.22
N TRP A 170 2.99 11.44 5.31
CA TRP A 170 1.64 11.80 5.72
C TRP A 170 1.51 13.32 5.93
N ARG A 171 0.45 13.91 5.37
CA ARG A 171 0.05 15.30 5.66
C ARG A 171 -0.49 15.31 7.07
N LYS A 172 0.35 15.68 8.03
CA LYS A 172 -0.15 16.01 9.36
C LYS A 172 -1.23 17.07 9.18
N LYS A 173 -2.46 16.80 9.65
CA LYS A 173 -3.48 17.86 9.72
C LYS A 173 -2.88 18.98 10.57
N ILE A 174 -2.78 20.17 9.99
CA ILE A 174 -2.59 21.38 10.78
C ILE A 174 -3.93 21.54 11.49
N GLU A 175 -3.96 21.17 12.77
CA GLU A 175 -5.09 21.44 13.66
C GLU A 175 -5.16 22.93 13.98
#